data_AF-A0A977IDK9-F1
#
_entry.id   AF-A0A977IDK9-F1
#
_cell.length_a   1.000
_cell.length_b   1.000
_cell.length_c   1.000
_cell.angle_alpha   90.00
_cell.angle_beta   90.00
_cell.angle_gamma   90.00
#
_symmetry.space_group_name_H-M   'P 1'
#
loop_
_entity.id
_entity.type
_entity.pdbx_description
1 polymer ?
#
loop_
_entity_poly.entity_id
_entity_poly.type
_entity_poly.pdbx_seq_one_letter_code
_entity_poly.pdbx_strand_id
1 'polypeptide(L)'
;MHNNNQKNTGSIPGEDLYRAMNNLRKSLGTLVVDLLITDLQRQGITFAGGESYSVRQIEGALQKTFGQDGGELLMDMVSKSLQEL
;
A
#
# COMPACT_ATOMS: atom_id res chain seq x y z
N MET A 1 -2.28 -13.22 25.58
CA MET A 1 -2.52 -13.84 24.26
C MET A 1 -2.24 -12.78 23.19
N HIS A 2 -1.47 -13.18 22.17
CA HIS A 2 -1.09 -12.46 20.95
C HIS A 2 -0.32 -11.12 21.08
N ASN A 3 1.02 -11.26 21.16
CA ASN A 3 1.94 -10.33 20.50
C ASN A 3 1.59 -10.30 19.01
N ASN A 4 1.29 -9.13 18.43
CA ASN A 4 1.39 -8.91 16.97
C ASN A 4 1.75 -7.45 16.62
N ASN A 5 2.53 -6.78 17.49
CA ASN A 5 3.22 -5.54 17.13
C ASN A 5 4.55 -5.84 16.44
N GLN A 6 4.54 -6.75 15.44
CA GLN A 6 5.56 -6.72 14.41
C GLN A 6 5.33 -5.43 13.62
N LYS A 7 6.00 -4.36 14.03
CA LYS A 7 6.28 -3.22 13.16
C LYS A 7 6.85 -3.80 11.87
N ASN A 8 6.04 -3.80 10.83
CA ASN A 8 6.28 -4.43 9.56
C ASN A 8 7.49 -3.73 8.90
N THR A 9 8.71 -4.17 9.21
CA THR A 9 9.93 -3.72 8.51
C THR A 9 10.09 -4.44 7.16
N GLY A 10 9.03 -5.11 6.69
CA GLY A 10 9.01 -5.97 5.52
C GLY A 10 9.06 -5.20 4.21
N SER A 11 9.64 -5.86 3.22
CA SER A 11 9.47 -5.58 1.81
C SER A 11 8.13 -6.15 1.33
N ILE A 12 7.35 -5.35 0.61
CA ILE A 12 6.09 -5.72 -0.04
C ILE A 12 6.42 -6.00 -1.51
N PRO A 13 6.27 -7.25 -2.00
CA PRO A 13 6.37 -7.55 -3.42
C PRO A 13 5.37 -6.72 -4.23
N GLY A 14 5.77 -6.23 -5.40
CA GLY A 14 4.90 -5.43 -6.27
C GLY A 14 3.58 -6.14 -6.63
N GLU A 15 3.61 -7.47 -6.76
CA GLU A 15 2.41 -8.27 -7.00
C GLU A 15 1.46 -8.32 -5.81
N ASP A 16 1.98 -8.41 -4.58
CA ASP A 16 1.17 -8.41 -3.36
C ASP A 16 0.59 -7.03 -3.11
N LEU A 17 1.37 -5.97 -3.38
CA LEU A 17 0.87 -4.60 -3.35
C LEU A 17 -0.26 -4.42 -4.37
N TYR A 18 -0.14 -4.98 -5.56
CA TYR A 18 -1.21 -4.92 -6.58
C TYR A 18 -2.48 -5.63 -6.12
N ARG A 19 -2.35 -6.80 -5.49
CA ARG A 19 -3.47 -7.54 -4.91
C ARG A 19 -4.12 -6.76 -3.77
N ALA A 20 -3.33 -6.15 -2.88
CA ALA A 20 -3.82 -5.28 -1.82
C ALA A 20 -4.62 -4.09 -2.38
N MET A 21 -4.10 -3.41 -3.41
CA MET A 21 -4.84 -2.34 -4.09
C MET A 21 -6.15 -2.85 -4.71
N ASN A 22 -6.15 -4.03 -5.34
CA ASN A 22 -7.37 -4.63 -5.87
C ASN A 22 -8.41 -4.94 -4.78
N ASN A 23 -7.98 -5.34 -3.57
CA ASN A 23 -8.89 -5.50 -2.45
C ASN A 23 -9.44 -4.15 -1.98
N LEU A 24 -8.61 -3.10 -1.94
CA LEU A 24 -9.04 -1.74 -1.61
C LEU A 24 -10.08 -1.18 -2.58
N ARG A 25 -10.09 -1.61 -3.85
CA ARG A 25 -11.13 -1.20 -4.83
C ARG A 25 -12.55 -1.52 -4.33
N LYS A 26 -12.72 -2.58 -3.53
CA LYS A 26 -14.00 -2.98 -2.94
C LYS A 26 -14.46 -2.00 -1.85
N SER A 27 -13.53 -1.37 -1.14
CA SER A 27 -13.81 -0.51 0.01
C SER A 27 -13.84 0.98 -0.34
N LEU A 28 -12.90 1.43 -1.18
CA LEU A 28 -12.72 2.84 -1.56
C LEU A 28 -13.33 3.18 -2.93
N GLY A 29 -13.70 2.16 -3.70
CA GLY A 29 -14.15 2.31 -5.09
C GLY A 29 -12.99 2.35 -6.09
N THR A 30 -13.27 1.87 -7.30
CA THR A 30 -12.26 1.70 -8.36
C THR A 30 -11.54 3.01 -8.70
N LEU A 31 -12.26 4.12 -8.87
CA LEU A 31 -11.69 5.40 -9.28
C LEU A 31 -10.64 5.92 -8.29
N VAL A 32 -10.92 5.81 -6.99
CA VAL A 32 -10.01 6.28 -5.93
C VAL A 32 -8.73 5.46 -5.94
N VAL A 33 -8.85 4.13 -6.06
CA VAL A 33 -7.68 3.26 -6.08
C VAL A 33 -6.88 3.39 -7.37
N ASP A 34 -7.51 3.62 -8.51
CA ASP A 34 -6.79 3.85 -9.75
C ASP A 34 -5.96 5.14 -9.70
N LEU A 35 -6.47 6.18 -9.03
CA LEU A 35 -5.69 7.39 -8.74
C LEU A 35 -4.51 7.09 -7.80
N LEU A 36 -4.72 6.28 -6.76
CA LEU A 36 -3.66 5.83 -5.85
C LEU A 36 -2.56 5.07 -6.59
N ILE A 37 -2.92 4.09 -7.42
CA ILE A 37 -1.99 3.31 -8.23
C ILE A 37 -1.21 4.22 -9.17
N THR A 38 -1.90 5.13 -9.86
CA THR A 38 -1.28 6.08 -10.79
C THR A 38 -0.25 6.95 -10.06
N ASP A 39 -0.59 7.44 -8.88
CA ASP A 39 0.31 8.26 -8.08
C ASP A 39 1.54 7.48 -7.60
N LEU A 40 1.36 6.28 -7.07
CA LEU A 40 2.47 5.39 -6.68
C LEU A 40 3.41 5.11 -7.87
N GLN A 41 2.85 4.85 -9.06
CA GLN A 41 3.64 4.67 -10.29
C GLN A 41 4.42 5.91 -10.69
N ARG A 42 3.83 7.11 -10.56
CA ARG A 42 4.55 8.39 -10.79
C ARG A 42 5.72 8.59 -9.82
N GLN A 43 5.65 7.97 -8.65
CA GLN A 43 6.70 7.96 -7.64
C GLN A 43 7.70 6.79 -7.81
N GLY A 44 7.58 6.00 -8.88
CA GLY A 44 8.50 4.91 -9.20
C GLY A 44 8.15 3.57 -8.53
N ILE A 45 6.96 3.44 -7.93
CA ILE A 45 6.46 2.18 -7.39
C ILE A 45 5.70 1.45 -8.50
N THR A 46 6.29 0.37 -8.97
CA THR A 46 5.75 -0.50 -10.01
C THR A 46 5.03 -1.70 -9.39
N PHE A 47 4.01 -2.17 -10.08
CA PHE A 47 3.21 -3.33 -9.67
C PHE A 47 3.54 -4.58 -10.51
N ALA A 48 4.54 -4.47 -11.40
CA ALA A 48 4.98 -5.54 -12.27
C ALA A 48 5.95 -6.47 -11.53
N GLY A 49 5.91 -7.77 -11.86
CA GLY A 49 6.62 -8.81 -11.11
C GLY A 49 8.13 -8.65 -11.13
N GLY A 50 8.75 -8.66 -9.94
CA GLY A 50 10.20 -8.66 -9.71
C GLY A 50 10.67 -7.62 -8.69
N GLU A 51 9.93 -6.52 -8.50
CA GLU A 51 10.29 -5.48 -7.55
C GLU A 51 9.64 -5.67 -6.18
N SER A 52 10.28 -5.12 -5.15
CA SER A 52 9.82 -5.17 -3.77
C SER A 52 10.13 -3.85 -3.10
N TYR A 53 9.16 -3.31 -2.37
CA TYR A 53 9.26 -1.99 -1.75
C TYR A 53 9.17 -2.11 -0.25
N SER A 54 10.02 -1.41 0.48
CA SER A 54 9.85 -1.32 1.93
C SER A 54 8.52 -0.64 2.25
N VAL A 55 7.89 -1.05 3.35
CA VAL A 55 6.70 -0.39 3.90
C VAL A 55 6.89 1.13 3.99
N ARG A 56 8.07 1.59 4.43
CA ARG A 56 8.40 3.03 4.53
C ARG A 56 8.39 3.75 3.17
N GLN A 57 8.78 3.08 2.08
CA GLN A 57 8.71 3.68 0.75
C GLN A 57 7.26 3.86 0.30
N ILE A 58 6.41 2.85 0.54
CA ILE A 58 4.97 2.93 0.22
C ILE A 58 4.30 4.01 1.07
N GLU A 59 4.50 3.98 2.38
CA GLU A 59 3.96 4.98 3.32
C GLU A 59 4.42 6.40 2.95
N GLY A 60 5.72 6.58 2.70
CA GLY A 60 6.27 7.89 2.31
C GLY A 60 5.72 8.39 0.97
N ALA A 61 5.43 7.48 0.03
CA ALA A 61 4.79 7.84 -1.23
C ALA A 61 3.33 8.28 -1.01
N LEU A 62 2.57 7.54 -0.21
CA LEU A 62 1.20 7.91 0.15
C LEU A 62 1.15 9.24 0.92
N GLN A 63 2.07 9.46 1.86
CA GLN A 63 2.14 10.71 2.64
C GLN A 63 2.45 11.94 1.79
N LYS A 64 3.26 11.81 0.74
CA LYS A 64 3.55 12.92 -0.19
C LYS A 64 2.30 13.42 -0.91
N THR A 65 1.33 12.54 -1.15
CA THR A 65 0.14 12.84 -1.95
C THR A 65 -1.07 13.18 -1.08
N PHE A 66 -1.24 12.46 0.04
CA PHE A 66 -2.42 12.57 0.91
C PHE A 66 -2.13 13.25 2.25
N GLY A 67 -0.92 13.76 2.46
CA GLY A 67 -0.48 14.30 3.74
C GLY A 67 -0.19 13.20 4.76
N GLN A 68 0.30 13.59 5.94
CA GLN A 68 0.74 12.65 6.99
C GLN A 68 -0.40 11.70 7.42
N ASP A 69 -1.52 12.28 7.87
CA ASP A 69 -2.66 11.50 8.40
C ASP A 69 -3.32 10.63 7.31
N GLY A 70 -3.46 11.17 6.10
CA GLY A 70 -4.03 10.46 4.96
C GLY A 70 -3.13 9.30 4.50
N GLY A 71 -1.82 9.52 4.47
CA GLY A 71 -0.85 8.50 4.14
C GLY A 71 -0.80 7.36 5.17
N GLU A 72 -0.86 7.68 6.46
CA GLU A 72 -0.91 6.68 7.54
C GLU A 72 -2.19 5.84 7.46
N LEU A 73 -3.36 6.48 7.25
CA LEU A 73 -4.63 5.78 7.09
C LEU A 73 -4.61 4.84 5.88
N LEU A 74 -4.14 5.31 4.73
CA LEU A 74 -4.05 4.49 3.52
C LEU A 74 -3.06 3.33 3.69
N MET A 75 -1.94 3.56 4.39
CA MET A 75 -0.98 2.51 4.70
C MET A 75 -1.55 1.44 5.64
N ASP A 76 -2.37 1.83 6.62
CA ASP A 76 -3.11 0.90 7.47
C ASP A 76 -4.10 0.04 6.65
N MET A 77 -4.83 0.66 5.72
CA MET A 77 -5.74 -0.05 4.82
C MET A 77 -5.01 -1.02 3.88
N VAL A 78 -3.86 -0.61 3.32
CA VAL A 78 -2.98 -1.49 2.52
C VAL A 78 -2.47 -2.66 3.37
N SER A 79 -2.02 -2.38 4.60
CA SER A 79 -1.50 -3.40 5.51
C SER A 79 -2.55 -4.43 5.89
N LYS A 80 -3.79 -4.01 6.16
CA LYS A 80 -4.93 -4.91 6.38
C LYS A 80 -5.20 -5.75 5.15
N SER A 81 -5.22 -5.14 3.97
CA SER A 81 -5.46 -5.85 2.71
C SER A 81 -4.38 -6.89 2.38
N LEU A 82 -3.14 -6.68 2.82
CA LEU A 82 -2.03 -7.65 2.69
C LEU A 82 -2.15 -8.83 3.65
N GLN A 83 -2.73 -8.64 4.84
CA GLN A 83 -2.95 -9.72 5.81
C GLN A 83 -4.11 -10.65 5.42
N GLU A 84 -4.97 -10.21 4.52
CA GLU A 84 -6.12 -10.96 4.00
C GLU A 84 -5.81 -11.77 2.72
N LEU A 85 -4.57 -11.71 2.22
CA LEU A 85 -4.10 -12.50 1.06
C LEU A 85 -3.77 -13.94 1.45
#